data_AF-A0AAU9QLI1-F1
#
_entry.id   AF-A0AAU9QLI1-F1
#
_cell.length_a   1.000
_cell.length_b   1.000
_cell.length_c   1.000
_cell.angle_alpha   90.00
_cell.angle_beta   90.00
_cell.angle_gamma   90.00
#
_symmetry.space_group_name_H-M   'P 1'
#
loop_
_entity.id
_entity.type
_entity.pdbx_description
1 polymer ?
#
loop_
_entity_poly.entity_id
_entity_poly.type
_entity_poly.pdbx_seq_one_letter_code
_entity_poly.pdbx_strand_id
1 'polypeptide(L)'
;MSKTSEKRHYHEVNGIERVEYPCKCGQGFYRYDPDGERSVHNQLPHRCTKCDEQVFFSIPYPALRYKGRIFVDWETVNDLN
;
A
#
# COMPACT_ATOMS: atom_id res chain seq x y z
N MET A 1 -4.06 -7.29 34.23
CA MET A 1 -4.43 -6.39 33.12
C MET A 1 -5.09 -7.25 32.05
N SER A 2 -6.41 -7.12 31.87
CA SER A 2 -7.18 -7.89 30.90
C SER A 2 -6.77 -7.44 29.50
N LYS A 3 -6.13 -8.32 28.71
CA LYS A 3 -5.94 -8.10 27.28
C LYS A 3 -7.33 -8.14 26.67
N THR A 4 -7.89 -6.98 26.35
CA THR A 4 -9.13 -6.85 25.60
C THR A 4 -8.98 -7.68 24.33
N SER A 5 -9.67 -8.81 24.26
CA SER A 5 -9.78 -9.60 23.05
C SER A 5 -10.52 -8.71 22.05
N GLU A 6 -9.79 -8.07 21.16
CA GLU A 6 -10.36 -7.50 19.94
C GLU A 6 -10.94 -8.67 19.16
N LYS A 7 -12.22 -8.99 19.40
CA LYS A 7 -12.96 -9.94 18.56
C LYS A 7 -13.31 -9.23 17.27
N ARG A 8 -12.30 -8.98 16.44
CA ARG A 8 -12.52 -8.55 15.06
C ARG A 8 -13.25 -9.68 14.35
N HIS A 9 -14.37 -9.35 13.73
CA HIS A 9 -15.13 -10.28 12.91
C HIS A 9 -14.73 -10.07 11.46
N TYR A 10 -14.21 -11.11 10.83
CA TYR A 10 -13.71 -11.07 9.47
C TYR A 10 -14.77 -11.68 8.55
N HIS A 11 -15.15 -10.94 7.51
CA HIS A 11 -16.06 -11.38 6.46
C HIS A 11 -15.37 -11.25 5.12
N GLU A 12 -15.49 -12.27 4.29
CA GLU A 12 -15.02 -12.18 2.91
C GLU A 12 -15.81 -11.13 2.15
N VAL A 13 -15.10 -10.34 1.35
CA VAL A 13 -15.68 -9.32 0.50
C VAL A 13 -15.33 -9.65 -0.94
N ASN A 14 -16.35 -9.93 -1.74
CA ASN A 14 -16.21 -10.18 -3.17
C ASN A 14 -16.09 -8.86 -3.96
N GLY A 15 -15.46 -8.93 -5.13
CA GLY A 15 -15.33 -7.78 -6.03
C GLY A 15 -14.34 -6.72 -5.55
N ILE A 16 -13.28 -7.14 -4.85
CA ILE A 16 -12.13 -6.29 -4.54
C ILE A 16 -11.16 -6.35 -5.72
N GLU A 17 -10.75 -5.19 -6.20
CA GLU A 17 -9.74 -5.07 -7.25
C GLU A 17 -8.46 -4.47 -6.68
N ARG A 18 -7.32 -4.99 -7.13
CA ARG A 18 -6.03 -4.39 -6.82
C ARG A 18 -5.77 -3.23 -7.76
N VAL A 19 -5.43 -2.07 -7.20
CA VAL A 19 -5.03 -0.88 -7.94
C VAL A 19 -3.52 -0.75 -7.86
N GLU A 20 -2.86 -0.91 -9.00
CA GLU A 20 -1.40 -0.77 -9.13
C GLU A 20 -1.10 0.52 -9.91
N TYR A 21 0.01 1.19 -9.56
CA TYR A 21 0.47 2.35 -10.31
C TYR A 21 1.54 1.90 -11.33
N PRO A 22 1.32 2.08 -12.64
CA PRO A 22 2.24 1.61 -13.66
C PRO A 22 3.57 2.37 -13.60
N CYS A 23 4.67 1.64 -13.75
CA CYS A 23 5.99 2.25 -13.87
C CYS A 23 6.18 2.87 -15.25
N LYS A 24 6.97 3.95 -15.32
CA LYS A 24 7.38 4.60 -16.57
C LYS A 24 8.13 3.68 -17.53
N CYS A 25 8.75 2.60 -17.04
CA CYS A 25 9.36 1.58 -17.90
C CYS A 25 8.35 0.78 -18.74
N GLY A 26 7.05 0.85 -18.42
CA GLY A 26 5.98 0.15 -19.14
C GLY A 26 5.92 -1.37 -18.88
N GLN A 27 6.81 -1.94 -18.07
CA GLN A 27 6.90 -3.39 -17.84
C GLN A 27 6.47 -3.82 -16.44
N GLY A 28 6.34 -2.89 -15.50
CA GLY A 28 6.06 -3.17 -14.11
C GLY A 28 5.22 -2.12 -13.42
N PHE A 29 5.09 -2.28 -12.12
CA PHE A 29 4.32 -1.42 -11.23
C PHE A 29 5.18 -1.01 -10.03
N TYR A 30 4.94 0.20 -9.52
CA TYR A 30 5.55 0.67 -8.29
C TYR A 30 4.82 0.07 -7.09
N ARG A 31 5.56 -0.57 -6.19
CA ARG A 31 5.05 -1.13 -4.95
C ARG A 31 5.80 -0.58 -3.76
N TYR A 32 5.08 -0.40 -2.65
CA TYR A 32 5.65 0.11 -1.42
C TYR A 32 6.88 -0.71 -1.00
N ASP A 33 7.95 0.00 -0.69
CA ASP A 33 9.22 -0.54 -0.21
C ASP A 33 9.32 -0.30 1.30
N PRO A 34 9.08 -1.32 2.16
CA PRO A 34 9.07 -1.14 3.61
C PRO A 34 10.46 -0.81 4.18
N ASP A 35 11.52 -1.19 3.47
CA ASP A 35 12.91 -0.96 3.89
C ASP A 35 13.46 0.37 3.34
N GLY A 36 12.68 1.08 2.52
CA GLY A 36 13.11 2.33 1.90
C GLY A 36 13.05 3.52 2.87
N GLU A 37 14.00 4.44 2.75
CA GLU A 37 13.92 5.72 3.43
C GLU A 37 12.80 6.58 2.84
N ARG A 38 12.10 7.34 3.69
CA ARG A 38 11.11 8.30 3.23
C ARG A 38 11.76 9.56 2.67
N SER A 39 11.07 10.20 1.71
CA SER A 39 11.50 11.48 1.14
C SER A 39 10.84 12.69 1.81
N VAL A 40 11.14 13.87 1.27
CA VAL A 40 10.56 15.16 1.67
C VAL A 40 9.03 15.07 1.71
N HIS A 41 8.44 15.56 2.80
CA HIS A 41 7.00 15.48 3.12
C HIS A 41 6.49 14.07 3.48
N ASN A 42 7.34 13.18 4.01
CA ASN A 42 6.97 11.86 4.54
C ASN A 42 6.33 10.92 3.50
N GLN A 43 6.64 11.11 2.23
CA GLN A 43 6.16 10.23 1.16
C GLN A 43 6.83 8.86 1.26
N LEU A 44 6.06 7.84 0.88
CA LEU A 44 6.42 6.44 0.97
C LEU A 44 7.24 6.03 -0.26
N PRO A 45 8.41 5.40 -0.06
CA PRO A 45 9.21 4.88 -1.16
C PRO A 45 8.47 3.72 -1.82
N HIS A 46 8.55 3.68 -3.15
CA HIS A 46 8.04 2.58 -3.94
C HIS A 46 9.07 2.20 -4.99
N ARG A 47 9.27 0.90 -5.18
CA ARG A 47 10.16 0.35 -6.20
C ARG A 47 9.38 -0.30 -7.32
N CYS A 48 9.85 -0.10 -8.54
CA CYS A 48 9.33 -0.82 -9.68
C CYS A 48 9.67 -2.30 -9.60
N THR A 49 8.66 -3.15 -9.73
CA THR A 49 8.78 -4.62 -9.77
C THR A 49 9.57 -5.20 -10.95
N LYS A 50 10.08 -4.36 -11.87
CA LYS A 50 10.85 -4.79 -13.04
C LYS A 50 12.19 -4.07 -13.23
N CYS A 51 12.20 -2.74 -13.16
CA CYS A 51 13.40 -1.94 -13.42
C CYS A 51 14.04 -1.37 -12.16
N ASP A 52 13.47 -1.65 -10.97
CA ASP A 52 13.96 -1.18 -9.67
C ASP A 52 14.04 0.36 -9.52
N GLU A 53 13.43 1.11 -10.43
CA GLU A 53 13.27 2.56 -10.27
C GLU A 53 12.50 2.86 -8.99
N GLN A 54 13.06 3.70 -8.14
CA GLN A 54 12.43 4.17 -6.91
C GLN A 54 11.72 5.51 -7.13
N VAL A 55 10.48 5.59 -6.66
CA VAL A 55 9.65 6.81 -6.65
C VAL A 55 9.03 6.98 -5.27
N PHE A 56 8.43 8.15 -5.04
CA PHE A 56 7.81 8.47 -3.75
C PHE A 56 6.35 8.88 -3.96
N PHE A 57 5.45 8.21 -3.23
CA PHE A 57 4.02 8.49 -3.28
C PHE A 57 3.47 8.79 -1.89
N SER A 58 2.40 9.57 -1.81
CA SER A 58 1.65 9.79 -0.57
C SER A 58 0.71 8.64 -0.22
N ILE A 59 0.45 7.73 -1.16
CA ILE A 59 -0.45 6.59 -1.03
C ILE A 59 0.38 5.32 -1.19
N PRO A 60 0.25 4.32 -0.29
CA PRO A 60 0.88 3.03 -0.49
C PRO A 60 0.17 2.25 -1.60
N TYR A 61 0.89 2.00 -2.67
CA TYR A 61 0.47 1.08 -3.73
C TYR A 61 1.07 -0.32 -3.49
N PRO A 62 0.31 -1.39 -3.77
CA PRO A 62 -1.04 -1.35 -4.32
C PRO A 62 -2.12 -0.93 -3.30
N ALA A 63 -3.14 -0.26 -3.81
CA ALA A 63 -4.36 0.03 -3.06
C ALA A 63 -5.47 -0.96 -3.45
N LEU A 64 -6.57 -0.98 -2.71
CA LEU A 64 -7.73 -1.82 -2.97
C LEU A 64 -8.91 -0.96 -3.44
N ARG A 65 -9.56 -1.34 -4.53
CA ARG A 65 -10.82 -0.75 -4.98
C ARG A 65 -11.97 -1.67 -4.61
N TYR A 66 -12.96 -1.13 -3.90
CA TYR A 66 -14.20 -1.82 -3.58
C TYR A 66 -15.38 -0.86 -3.71
N LYS A 67 -16.40 -1.25 -4.49
CA LYS A 67 -17.59 -0.42 -4.78
C LYS A 67 -17.24 1.00 -5.24
N GLY A 68 -16.23 1.13 -6.11
CA GLY A 68 -15.77 2.41 -6.65
C GLY A 68 -14.94 3.27 -5.68
N ARG A 69 -14.65 2.80 -4.47
CA ARG A 69 -13.85 3.51 -3.46
C ARG A 69 -12.46 2.89 -3.31
N ILE A 70 -11.46 3.72 -3.08
CA ILE A 70 -10.08 3.29 -2.83
C ILE A 70 -9.83 3.17 -1.32
N PHE A 71 -9.24 2.06 -0.92
CA PHE A 71 -8.81 1.74 0.43
C PHE A 71 -7.32 1.45 0.40
N VAL A 72 -6.59 2.03 1.35
CA VAL A 72 -5.18 1.74 1.56
C VAL A 72 -5.05 0.75 2.70
N ASP A 73 -4.04 -0.10 2.62
CA ASP A 73 -3.71 -0.98 3.73
C ASP A 73 -3.33 -0.15 4.96
N TRP A 74 -4.05 -0.36 6.07
CA TRP A 74 -3.83 0.36 7.31
C TRP A 74 -2.50 -0.03 7.95
N GLU A 75 -2.07 -1.29 7.88
CA GLU A 75 -0.81 -1.72 8.52
C GLU A 75 0.39 -1.04 7.85
N THR A 76 0.37 -0.97 6.52
CA THR A 76 1.32 -0.17 5.74
C THR A 76 1.34 1.32 6.14
N VAL A 77 0.24 1.86 6.67
CA VAL A 77 0.14 3.26 7.12
C VAL A 77 0.39 3.41 8.64
N ASN A 78 0.32 2.33 9.42
CA ASN A 78 0.35 2.36 10.88
C ASN A 78 1.70 1.95 11.46
N ASP A 79 2.45 1.06 10.80
CA ASP A 79 3.87 0.75 11.11
C ASP A 79 4.81 1.93 10.76
N LEU A 80 4.22 3.05 10.39
CA LEU A 80 4.82 4.33 10.04
C LEU A 80 4.98 5.30 11.23
N ASN A 81 4.60 4.89 12.45
CA ASN A 81 4.70 5.66 13.70
C ASN A 81 5.76 5.10 14.65
#